data_AF-K9RHN0-F1
#
_entry.id   AF-K9RHN0-F1
#
_cell.length_a   1.000
_cell.length_b   1.000
_cell.length_c   1.000
_cell.angle_alpha   90.00
_cell.angle_beta   90.00
_cell.angle_gamma   90.00
#
_symmetry.space_group_name_H-M   'P 1'
#
loop_
_entity.id
_entity.type
_entity.pdbx_description
1 polymer ?
#
loop_
_entity_poly.entity_id
_entity_poly.type
_entity_poly.pdbx_seq_one_letter_code
_entity_poly.pdbx_strand_id
1 'polypeptide(L)' 'MIDVMAKVTVTLYMEEEDKEALQELADVEERSLSQMAVLILKRAIKQARTEGKISSDGGKEK' A
#
# COMPACT_ATOMS: atom_id res chain seq x y z
N MET A 1 -14.12 -14.60 -10.18
CA MET A 1 -13.66 -13.37 -10.86
C MET A 1 -12.15 -13.31 -10.69
N ILE A 2 -11.39 -13.17 -11.77
CA ILE A 2 -9.94 -13.03 -11.69
C ILE A 2 -9.67 -11.57 -11.34
N ASP A 3 -9.14 -11.30 -10.14
CA ASP A 3 -8.57 -9.98 -9.81
C ASP A 3 -7.38 -9.76 -10.74
N VAL A 4 -7.55 -8.94 -11.77
CA VAL A 4 -6.44 -8.55 -12.64
C VAL A 4 -5.55 -7.61 -11.85
N MET A 5 -4.40 -8.09 -11.36
CA MET A 5 -3.43 -7.25 -10.69
C MET A 5 -2.86 -6.23 -11.67
N ALA A 6 -3.14 -4.94 -11.43
CA ALA A 6 -2.50 -3.86 -12.17
C ALA A 6 -1.06 -3.65 -11.65
N LYS A 7 -0.07 -3.72 -12.55
CA LYS A 7 1.31 -3.32 -12.23
C LYS A 7 1.37 -1.79 -12.18
N VAL A 8 1.67 -1.24 -11.01
CA VAL A 8 1.87 0.19 -10.81
C VAL A 8 3.30 0.42 -10.31
N THR A 9 4.01 1.36 -10.93
CA THR A 9 5.32 1.82 -10.47
C THR A 9 5.14 3.17 -9.79
N VAL A 10 5.61 3.31 -8.56
CA VAL A 10 5.59 4.56 -7.81
C VAL A 10 6.98 4.84 -7.24
N THR A 11 7.33 6.11 -7.14
CA THR A 11 8.51 6.58 -6.39
C THR A 11 8.02 7.17 -5.07
N LEU A 12 8.55 6.68 -3.95
CA LEU A 12 8.22 7.16 -2.61
C LEU A 12 9.35 8.05 -2.11
N TYR A 13 8.99 9.21 -1.60
CA TYR A 13 9.88 10.10 -0.85
C TYR A 13 9.42 10.10 0.60
N MET A 14 10.35 9.84 1.51
CA MET A 14 10.12 9.82 2.95
C MET A 14 11.44 10.18 3.64
N GLU A 15 11.35 10.55 4.91
CA GLU A 15 12.53 10.79 5.74
C GLU A 15 13.37 9.51 5.89
N GLU A 16 14.67 9.68 6.16
CA GLU A 16 15.59 8.55 6.28
C GLU A 16 15.19 7.62 7.44
N GLU A 17 14.77 8.20 8.57
CA GLU A 17 14.28 7.46 9.73
C GLU A 17 13.06 6.57 9.40
N ASP A 18 12.12 7.07 8.60
CA ASP A 18 10.92 6.32 8.19
C ASP A 18 11.28 5.18 7.24
N LYS A 19 12.27 5.39 6.37
CA LYS A 19 12.77 4.36 5.46
C LYS A 19 13.45 3.24 6.24
N GLU A 20 14.25 3.57 7.26
CA GLU A 20 14.91 2.59 8.12
C GLU A 20 13.87 1.76 8.89
N ALA A 21 12.90 2.41 9.52
CA ALA A 21 11.79 1.72 10.20
C ALA A 21 11.00 0.80 9.25
N LEU A 22 10.76 1.23 8.01
CA LEU A 22 10.10 0.39 7.00
C LEU A 22 10.94 -0.83 6.61
N GLN A 23 12.26 -0.67 6.54
CA GLN A 23 13.20 -1.76 6.24
C GLN A 23 13.25 -2.78 7.39
N GLU A 24 13.38 -2.34 8.64
CA GLU A 24 13.35 -3.22 9.80
C GLU A 24 12.05 -4.03 9.86
N LEU A 25 10.91 -3.38 9.60
CA LEU A 25 9.62 -4.06 9.58
C LEU A 25 9.55 -5.12 8.46
N ALA A 26 10.11 -4.81 7.29
CA ALA A 26 10.19 -5.76 6.18
C ALA A 26 11.05 -6.99 6.53
N ASP A 27 12.18 -6.77 7.19
CA ASP A 27 13.10 -7.83 7.60
C ASP A 27 12.47 -8.76 8.65
N VAL A 28 11.78 -8.21 9.65
CA VAL A 28 11.07 -8.98 10.68
C VAL A 28 9.97 -9.87 10.08
N GLU A 29 9.30 -9.41 9.03
CA GLU A 29 8.27 -10.19 8.34
C GLU A 29 8.81 -11.08 7.20
N GLU A 30 10.12 -11.12 6.98
CA GLU A 30 10.78 -11.85 5.87
C GLU A 30 10.24 -11.46 4.49
N ARG A 31 10.00 -10.15 4.28
CA ARG A 31 9.45 -9.59 3.03
C ARG A 31 10.42 -8.60 2.39
N SER A 32 10.24 -8.35 1.09
CA SER A 32 10.93 -7.22 0.47
C SER A 32 10.32 -5.88 0.92
N LEU A 33 11.14 -4.82 0.91
CA LEU A 33 10.70 -3.46 1.21
C LEU A 33 9.47 -3.03 0.37
N SER A 34 9.48 -3.37 -0.92
CA SER A 34 8.37 -3.09 -1.83
C SER A 34 7.09 -3.85 -1.47
N GLN A 35 7.20 -5.11 -1.04
CA GLN A 35 6.05 -5.88 -0.57
C GLN A 35 5.49 -5.31 0.72
N MET A 36 6.36 -4.90 1.65
CA MET A 36 5.96 -4.26 2.89
C MET A 36 5.23 -2.94 2.65
N ALA A 37 5.78 -2.08 1.79
CA ALA A 37 5.14 -0.81 1.40
C ALA A 37 3.74 -1.05 0.82
N VAL A 38 3.59 -2.04 -0.07
CA VAL A 38 2.28 -2.41 -0.63
C VAL A 38 1.30 -2.90 0.44
N LEU A 39 1.75 -3.66 1.44
CA LEU A 39 0.89 -4.13 2.53
C LEU A 39 0.39 -2.97 3.39
N ILE A 40 1.27 -2.05 3.75
CA ILE A 40 0.90 -0.85 4.52
C ILE A 40 -0.09 -0.01 3.72
N LEU A 41 0.17 0.24 2.44
CA LEU A 41 -0.76 0.95 1.56
C LEU A 41 -2.12 0.25 1.49
N LYS A 42 -2.16 -1.08 1.36
CA LYS A 42 -3.42 -1.85 1.37
C LYS A 42 -4.19 -1.70 2.68
N ARG A 43 -3.50 -1.73 3.83
CA ARG A 43 -4.12 -1.52 5.15
C ARG A 43 -4.70 -0.11 5.26
N ALA A 44 -3.94 0.91 4.86
CA ALA A 44 -4.40 2.31 4.87
C ALA A 44 -5.61 2.54 3.94
N ILE A 45 -5.60 1.98 2.73
CA ILE A 45 -6.72 2.05 1.77
C ILE A 45 -7.96 1.37 2.36
N LYS A 46 -7.80 0.19 2.96
CA LYS A 46 -8.92 -0.54 3.59
C LYS A 46 -9.53 0.29 4.72
N GLN A 47 -8.69 0.88 5.58
CA GLN A 47 -9.13 1.75 6.67
C GLN A 47 -9.87 2.99 6.13
N ALA A 48 -9.31 3.67 5.12
CA ALA A 48 -9.95 4.82 4.50
C ALA A 48 -11.32 4.49 3.89
N ARG A 49 -11.49 3.29 3.32
CA ARG A 49 -12.80 2.79 2.85
C ARG A 49 -13.76 2.56 4.00
N THR A 50 -13.32 1.91 5.08
CA THR A 50 -14.13 1.69 6.29
C THR A 50 -14.59 3.00 6.91
N GLU A 51 -13.73 4.03 6.90
CA GLU A 51 -14.04 5.37 7.41
C GLU A 51 -14.88 6.21 6.43
N GLY A 52 -15.20 5.69 5.24
CA GLY A 52 -15.94 6.41 4.21
C GLY A 52 -15.15 7.55 3.54
N LYS A 53 -13.84 7.65 3.77
CA LYS A 53 -12.97 8.69 3.18
C LYS A 53 -12.74 8.50 1.68
N ILE A 54 -12.78 7.27 1.21
CA ILE A 54 -12.72 6.94 -0.22
C ILE A 54 -13.85 5.96 -0.56
N SER A 55 -14.60 6.27 -1.62
CA SER A 55 -15.68 5.42 -2.10
C SER A 55 -15.14 4.08 -2.58
N SER A 56 -15.88 3.01 -2.32
CA SER A 56 -15.50 1.68 -2.78
C SER A 56 -15.46 1.54 -4.31
N ASP A 57 -16.03 2.51 -5.02
CA ASP A 57 -16.35 2.49 -6.44
C ASP A 57 -15.49 3.45 -7.29
N GLY A 58 -14.20 3.55 -6.97
CA GLY A 58 -13.24 4.22 -7.86
C GLY A 58 -13.01 3.40 -9.13
N GLY A 59 -13.99 3.36 -10.04
CA GLY A 59 -13.81 2.74 -11.35
C GLY A 59 -15.05 2.32 -12.13
N LYS A 60 -16.23 2.95 -12.00
CA LYS A 60 -17.26 2.97 -13.07
C LYS A 60 -18.05 4.27 -13.08
N GLU A 61 -17.40 5.39 -13.37
CA GLU A 61 -18.11 6.52 -13.96
C GLU A 61 -18.03 6.41 -15.49
N LYS A 62 -19.22 6.42 -16.11
CA LYS A 62 -19.45 6.39 -17.56
C LYS A 62 -19.14 7.72 -18.20
#